data_AF-A0A812CD69-F1
#
_entry.id   AF-A0A812CD69-F1
#
_cell.length_a   1.000
_cell.length_b   1.000
_cell.length_c   1.000
_cell.angle_alpha   90.00
_cell.angle_beta   90.00
_cell.angle_gamma   90.00
#
_symmetry.space_group_name_H-M   'P 1'
#
loop_
_entity.id
_entity.type
_entity.pdbx_description
1 polymer ?
#
loop_
_entity_poly.entity_id
_entity_poly.type
_entity_poly.pdbx_seq_one_letter_code
_entity_poly.pdbx_strand_id
1 'polypeptide(L)'
;MLCFSLCLFLRKFNRQHYNGSSMKDKLLRRITITMAKDRDKFIADELKEIRNQCEGLEGIQLVTCVPDAVAMIIKKTDFKQLKLRLMFPSHYPNEPIISELNSKTLSEKLLDGLQKVCDDECKKFIGNVQVMKMLHFVNKFLEDHKLCVCSSEIAYVKKELLKDCDEVKLRQKTSQIIIKAQQEKYFLNFKLTIPEDYPKTQVQLEIIDHNFPELLKVNFEAQAVEYARQCVQPPLRKKPGDPPFQPKPSMLPVCKYLIGECVKNYPLQKCPMCFCYVLPQNPPEEVSKEKQVERVYCGHLYHHSCLAAYMKKPPFIGGKKCPACGKRIFHEKWKITPELAEARWAHKQARDRELEEVKDFMA
;
A
#
# COMPACT_ATOMS: atom_id res chain seq x y z
N MET A 1 6.24 23.07 -56.43
CA MET A 1 7.32 22.39 -57.16
C MET A 1 7.22 20.90 -56.87
N LEU A 2 6.87 20.15 -57.92
CA LEU A 2 7.12 18.73 -58.18
C LEU A 2 6.60 17.71 -57.13
N CYS A 3 5.41 17.14 -57.31
CA CYS A 3 5.02 16.07 -58.27
C CYS A 3 5.37 14.66 -57.76
N PHE A 4 4.35 13.88 -57.38
CA PHE A 4 3.72 12.89 -58.27
C PHE A 4 4.70 11.79 -58.69
N SER A 5 4.71 10.65 -58.01
CA SER A 5 4.80 9.31 -58.63
C SER A 5 4.81 8.22 -57.55
N LEU A 6 3.66 7.59 -57.29
CA LEU A 6 3.55 6.13 -57.10
C LEU A 6 2.07 5.71 -57.04
N CYS A 7 1.27 6.25 -57.95
CA CYS A 7 -0.13 5.89 -58.13
C CYS A 7 -0.40 5.71 -59.62
N LEU A 8 0.32 4.78 -60.27
CA LEU A 8 0.13 4.38 -61.67
C LEU A 8 1.06 3.19 -61.99
N PHE A 9 0.74 1.99 -61.51
CA PHE A 9 1.29 0.77 -62.12
C PHE A 9 0.36 -0.45 -62.17
N LEU A 10 -0.92 -0.32 -61.77
CA LEU A 10 -1.87 -1.45 -61.85
C LEU A 10 -3.25 -1.04 -62.37
N ARG A 11 -3.29 -0.24 -63.44
CA ARG A 11 -4.52 -0.03 -64.25
C ARG A 11 -4.18 0.12 -65.73
N LYS A 12 -3.96 -1.00 -66.42
CA LYS A 12 -4.41 -1.31 -67.79
C LYS A 12 -3.67 -2.55 -68.31
N PHE A 13 -4.10 -3.72 -67.85
CA PHE A 13 -4.18 -4.88 -68.73
C PHE A 13 -5.64 -5.34 -68.78
N ASN A 14 -6.32 -4.70 -69.73
CA ASN A 14 -7.35 -5.22 -70.61
C ASN A 14 -8.17 -6.44 -70.14
N ARG A 15 -9.47 -6.18 -69.98
CA ARG A 15 -10.57 -7.13 -70.14
C ARG A 15 -10.38 -7.95 -71.42
N GLN A 16 -10.27 -9.26 -71.28
CA GLN A 16 -10.91 -10.21 -72.18
C GLN A 16 -11.47 -11.37 -71.34
N HIS A 17 -12.66 -11.80 -71.73
CA HIS A 17 -13.47 -12.87 -71.14
C HIS A 17 -12.66 -14.07 -70.63
N TYR A 18 -12.93 -14.52 -69.40
CA TYR A 18 -13.20 -15.93 -69.15
C TYR A 18 -14.20 -16.04 -67.98
N ASN A 19 -15.42 -16.43 -68.33
CA ASN A 19 -16.42 -16.93 -67.38
C ASN A 19 -15.82 -18.16 -66.69
N GLY A 20 -15.39 -17.99 -65.44
CA GLY A 20 -14.79 -19.02 -64.64
C GLY A 20 -14.81 -18.63 -63.17
N SER A 21 -16.00 -18.29 -62.64
CA SER A 21 -16.25 -18.22 -61.20
C SER A 21 -16.05 -19.63 -60.65
N SER A 22 -14.77 -19.88 -60.33
CA SER A 22 -14.17 -21.18 -60.08
C SER A 22 -14.88 -21.84 -58.92
N MET A 23 -15.23 -23.11 -59.11
CA MET A 23 -15.82 -23.99 -58.09
C MET A 23 -15.12 -23.87 -56.73
N LYS A 24 -13.81 -23.51 -56.72
CA LYS A 24 -13.02 -23.19 -55.52
C LYS A 24 -13.53 -22.03 -54.68
N ASP A 25 -13.99 -20.91 -55.26
CA ASP A 25 -14.53 -19.76 -54.50
C ASP A 25 -15.90 -20.08 -53.89
N LYS A 26 -16.72 -20.86 -54.60
CA LYS A 26 -18.00 -21.35 -54.08
C LYS A 26 -17.79 -22.41 -52.99
N LEU A 27 -16.76 -23.25 -53.13
CA LEU A 27 -16.39 -24.25 -52.12
C LEU A 27 -15.82 -23.59 -50.87
N LEU A 28 -14.88 -22.64 -51.02
CA LEU A 28 -14.34 -21.84 -49.93
C LEU A 28 -15.46 -21.11 -49.18
N ARG A 29 -16.33 -20.37 -49.89
CA ARG A 29 -17.49 -19.72 -49.26
C ARG A 29 -18.43 -20.71 -48.57
N ARG A 30 -18.71 -21.87 -49.16
CA ARG A 30 -19.53 -22.91 -48.51
C ARG A 30 -18.87 -23.41 -47.23
N ILE A 31 -17.58 -23.73 -47.27
CA ILE A 31 -16.79 -24.22 -46.13
C ILE A 31 -16.79 -23.17 -45.01
N THR A 32 -16.52 -21.89 -45.33
CA THR A 32 -16.55 -20.80 -44.34
C THR A 32 -17.96 -20.61 -43.74
N ILE A 33 -19.03 -20.77 -44.52
CA ILE A 33 -20.42 -20.67 -44.05
C ILE A 33 -20.79 -21.84 -43.14
N THR A 34 -20.36 -23.08 -43.45
CA THR A 34 -20.59 -24.25 -42.56
C THR A 34 -19.81 -24.12 -41.26
N MET A 35 -18.52 -23.75 -41.31
CA MET A 35 -17.71 -23.57 -40.10
C MET A 35 -18.22 -22.42 -39.21
N ALA A 36 -18.75 -21.35 -39.80
CA ALA A 36 -19.39 -20.27 -39.06
C ALA A 36 -20.70 -20.71 -38.38
N LYS A 37 -21.52 -21.55 -39.04
CA LYS A 37 -22.74 -22.11 -38.44
C LYS A 37 -22.46 -23.05 -37.27
N ASP A 38 -21.40 -23.85 -37.36
CA ASP A 38 -20.99 -24.75 -36.28
C ASP A 38 -20.44 -23.96 -35.07
N ARG A 39 -19.69 -22.88 -35.33
CA ARG A 39 -19.25 -21.93 -34.30
C ARG A 39 -20.42 -21.28 -33.59
N ASP A 40 -21.34 -20.66 -34.33
CA ASP A 40 -22.42 -19.88 -33.75
C ASP A 40 -23.37 -20.77 -32.94
N LYS A 41 -23.56 -22.03 -33.35
CA LYS A 41 -24.28 -23.02 -32.57
C LYS A 41 -23.54 -23.37 -31.28
N PHE A 42 -22.24 -23.62 -31.34
CA PHE A 42 -21.41 -23.88 -30.16
C PHE A 42 -21.47 -22.74 -29.14
N ILE A 43 -21.34 -21.48 -29.62
CA ILE A 43 -21.46 -20.28 -28.78
C ILE A 43 -22.87 -20.18 -28.19
N ALA A 44 -23.92 -20.41 -28.97
CA ALA A 44 -25.30 -20.34 -28.47
C ALA A 44 -25.57 -21.36 -27.34
N ASP A 45 -25.04 -22.57 -27.46
CA ASP A 45 -25.15 -23.60 -26.43
C ASP A 45 -24.39 -23.18 -25.15
N GLU A 46 -23.16 -22.65 -25.27
CA GLU A 46 -22.39 -22.13 -24.13
C GLU A 46 -23.08 -20.92 -23.47
N LEU A 47 -23.64 -19.98 -24.24
CA LEU A 47 -24.38 -18.82 -23.71
C LEU A 47 -25.63 -19.25 -22.93
N LYS A 48 -26.32 -20.30 -23.36
CA LYS A 48 -27.47 -20.84 -22.65
C LYS A 48 -27.06 -21.44 -21.30
N GLU A 49 -25.94 -22.16 -21.28
CA GLU A 49 -25.37 -22.71 -20.06
C GLU A 49 -24.93 -21.62 -19.07
N ILE A 50 -24.27 -20.57 -19.56
CA ILE A 50 -23.83 -19.42 -18.74
C ILE A 50 -25.02 -18.74 -18.06
N ARG A 51 -26.13 -18.51 -18.77
CA ARG A 51 -27.33 -17.87 -18.19
C ARG A 51 -27.87 -18.68 -17.02
N ASN A 52 -27.97 -20.00 -17.20
CA ASN A 52 -28.48 -20.90 -16.16
C ASN A 52 -27.54 -20.97 -14.95
N GLN A 53 -26.21 -20.97 -15.17
CA GLN A 53 -25.23 -21.12 -14.10
C GLN A 53 -24.94 -19.80 -13.35
N CYS A 54 -25.04 -18.64 -14.01
CA CYS A 54 -24.74 -17.35 -13.38
C CYS A 54 -25.82 -16.85 -12.41
N GLU A 55 -27.09 -17.24 -12.60
CA GLU A 55 -28.20 -16.80 -11.74
C GLU A 55 -28.08 -17.28 -10.28
N GLY A 56 -27.28 -18.33 -10.02
CA GLY A 56 -27.07 -18.89 -8.68
C GLY A 56 -25.77 -18.47 -7.97
N LEU A 57 -24.91 -17.66 -8.60
CA LEU A 57 -23.58 -17.37 -8.07
C LEU A 57 -23.55 -16.05 -7.27
N GLU A 58 -23.22 -16.14 -5.97
CA GLU A 58 -23.11 -14.98 -5.11
C GLU A 58 -21.97 -14.05 -5.54
N GLY A 59 -22.27 -12.74 -5.62
CA GLY A 59 -21.29 -11.72 -5.99
C GLY A 59 -20.95 -11.70 -7.48
N ILE A 60 -21.69 -12.40 -8.33
CA ILE A 60 -21.51 -12.37 -9.79
C ILE A 60 -22.75 -11.75 -10.44
N GLN A 61 -22.53 -10.75 -11.29
CA GLN A 61 -23.59 -10.10 -12.05
C GLN A 61 -23.29 -10.20 -13.55
N LEU A 62 -24.17 -10.85 -14.29
CA LEU A 62 -24.11 -10.92 -15.75
C LEU A 62 -24.58 -9.58 -16.35
N VAL A 63 -23.68 -8.88 -17.04
CA VAL A 63 -23.97 -7.57 -17.66
C VAL A 63 -24.29 -7.71 -19.14
N THR A 64 -23.58 -8.60 -19.84
CA THR A 64 -23.76 -8.83 -21.27
C THR A 64 -23.58 -10.32 -21.56
N CYS A 65 -24.47 -10.89 -22.37
CA CYS A 65 -24.45 -12.31 -22.74
C CYS A 65 -24.96 -12.43 -24.18
N VAL A 66 -24.10 -12.05 -25.13
CA VAL A 66 -24.39 -12.02 -26.57
C VAL A 66 -23.31 -12.81 -27.35
N PRO A 67 -23.57 -13.21 -28.61
CA PRO A 67 -22.63 -14.02 -29.40
C PRO A 67 -21.24 -13.40 -29.61
N ASP A 68 -21.13 -12.08 -29.57
CA ASP A 68 -19.85 -11.39 -29.74
C ASP A 68 -19.04 -11.31 -28.43
N ALA A 69 -19.74 -11.23 -27.29
CA ALA A 69 -19.09 -11.04 -26.00
C ALA A 69 -19.97 -11.41 -24.80
N VAL A 70 -19.30 -11.86 -23.74
CA VAL A 70 -19.85 -12.03 -22.40
C VAL A 70 -19.16 -11.04 -21.46
N ALA A 71 -19.92 -10.30 -20.67
CA ALA A 71 -19.37 -9.39 -19.66
C ALA A 71 -20.03 -9.64 -18.31
N MET A 72 -19.20 -9.76 -17.28
CA MET A 72 -19.61 -10.07 -15.92
C MET A 72 -18.92 -9.14 -14.93
N ILE A 73 -19.60 -8.78 -13.85
CA ILE A 73 -19.02 -8.10 -12.71
C ILE A 73 -18.88 -9.12 -11.58
N ILE A 74 -17.66 -9.28 -11.09
CA ILE A 74 -17.33 -10.11 -9.93
C ILE A 74 -17.09 -9.15 -8.77
N LYS A 75 -17.97 -9.15 -7.78
CA LYS A 75 -17.92 -8.31 -6.59
C LYS A 75 -17.77 -9.20 -5.35
N LYS A 76 -16.62 -9.08 -4.67
CA LYS A 76 -16.39 -9.70 -3.36
C LYS A 76 -16.68 -8.72 -2.24
N THR A 77 -16.18 -7.49 -2.38
CA THR A 77 -16.48 -6.38 -1.47
C THR A 77 -16.60 -5.09 -2.27
N ASP A 78 -16.98 -3.98 -1.64
CA ASP A 78 -17.07 -2.67 -2.30
C ASP A 78 -15.73 -2.21 -2.90
N PHE A 79 -14.60 -2.69 -2.35
CA PHE A 79 -13.24 -2.34 -2.80
C PHE A 79 -12.54 -3.49 -3.53
N LYS A 80 -13.21 -4.63 -3.66
CA LYS A 80 -12.72 -5.80 -4.37
C LYS A 80 -13.76 -6.23 -5.39
N GLN A 81 -13.80 -5.49 -6.48
CA GLN A 81 -14.70 -5.73 -7.60
C GLN A 81 -13.97 -5.60 -8.93
N LEU A 82 -14.38 -6.38 -9.91
CA LEU A 82 -13.73 -6.49 -11.22
C LEU A 82 -14.79 -6.74 -12.28
N LYS A 83 -14.70 -6.05 -13.41
CA LYS A 83 -15.45 -6.35 -14.63
C LYS A 83 -14.57 -7.21 -15.52
N LEU A 84 -15.04 -8.43 -15.81
CA LEU A 84 -14.45 -9.36 -16.75
C LEU A 84 -15.27 -9.31 -18.04
N ARG A 85 -14.64 -8.97 -19.15
CA ARG A 85 -15.22 -9.07 -20.48
C ARG A 85 -14.47 -10.13 -21.28
N LEU A 86 -15.22 -10.97 -21.97
CA LEU A 86 -14.74 -12.10 -22.74
C LEU A 86 -15.32 -11.97 -24.15
N MET A 87 -14.46 -11.95 -25.16
CA MET A 87 -14.85 -11.76 -26.56
C MET A 87 -14.51 -13.01 -27.36
N PHE A 88 -15.48 -13.48 -28.14
CA PHE A 88 -15.32 -14.70 -28.93
C PHE A 88 -14.55 -14.38 -30.23
N PRO A 89 -13.36 -14.97 -30.45
CA PRO A 89 -12.64 -14.77 -31.70
C PRO A 89 -13.30 -15.53 -32.86
N SER A 90 -12.85 -15.23 -34.08
CA SER A 90 -13.48 -15.76 -35.30
C SER A 90 -13.45 -17.29 -35.39
N HIS A 91 -12.40 -17.93 -34.87
CA HIS A 91 -12.21 -19.38 -34.90
C HIS A 91 -12.41 -20.08 -33.55
N TYR A 92 -13.15 -19.46 -32.61
CA TYR A 92 -13.56 -20.12 -31.38
C TYR A 92 -14.33 -21.44 -31.67
N PRO A 93 -14.19 -22.52 -30.87
CA PRO A 93 -13.36 -22.67 -29.66
C PRO A 93 -11.89 -23.04 -29.92
N ASN A 94 -11.46 -23.11 -31.19
CA ASN A 94 -10.09 -23.49 -31.56
C ASN A 94 -9.05 -22.38 -31.32
N GLU A 95 -9.52 -21.19 -30.95
CA GLU A 95 -8.71 -20.07 -30.49
C GLU A 95 -9.06 -19.73 -29.04
N PRO A 96 -8.10 -19.22 -28.25
CA PRO A 96 -8.36 -18.77 -26.89
C PRO A 96 -9.31 -17.57 -26.89
N ILE A 97 -10.25 -17.55 -25.96
CA ILE A 97 -11.13 -16.41 -25.75
C ILE A 97 -10.32 -15.19 -25.33
N ILE A 98 -10.66 -14.02 -25.87
CA ILE A 98 -9.96 -12.78 -25.55
C ILE A 98 -10.57 -12.24 -24.26
N SER A 99 -9.75 -12.07 -23.23
CA SER A 99 -10.19 -11.54 -21.94
C SER A 99 -9.78 -10.08 -21.79
N GLU A 100 -10.64 -9.26 -21.17
CA GLU A 100 -10.37 -7.87 -20.80
C GLU A 100 -10.83 -7.65 -19.37
N LEU A 101 -9.93 -7.09 -18.55
CA LEU A 101 -10.15 -6.83 -17.14
C LEU A 101 -10.20 -5.33 -16.84
N ASN A 102 -11.22 -4.89 -16.10
CA ASN A 102 -11.34 -3.50 -15.66
C ASN A 102 -11.87 -3.42 -14.23
N SER A 103 -11.27 -2.58 -13.38
CA SER A 103 -11.74 -2.31 -12.02
C SER A 103 -11.62 -0.84 -11.68
N LYS A 104 -12.58 -0.33 -10.89
CA LYS A 104 -12.51 1.02 -10.30
C LYS A 104 -11.72 1.07 -8.99
N THR A 105 -11.43 -0.09 -8.39
CA THR A 105 -10.92 -0.18 -7.01
C THR A 105 -9.59 -0.92 -6.91
N LEU A 106 -9.28 -1.81 -7.85
CA LEU A 106 -8.00 -2.50 -7.92
C LEU A 106 -7.00 -1.69 -8.76
N SER A 107 -5.71 -1.84 -8.46
CA SER A 107 -4.65 -1.09 -9.16
C SER A 107 -4.45 -1.59 -10.59
N GLU A 108 -4.15 -0.67 -11.52
CA GLU A 108 -3.88 -1.00 -12.94
C GLU A 108 -2.76 -2.02 -13.08
N LYS A 109 -1.65 -1.87 -12.33
CA LYS A 109 -0.55 -2.83 -12.35
C LYS A 109 -0.96 -4.25 -11.94
N LEU A 110 -1.89 -4.39 -11.00
CA LEU A 110 -2.44 -5.70 -10.63
C LEU A 110 -3.31 -6.25 -11.76
N LEU A 111 -4.12 -5.40 -12.40
CA LEU A 111 -4.96 -5.80 -13.53
C LEU A 111 -4.10 -6.25 -14.72
N ASP A 112 -3.04 -5.52 -15.07
CA ASP A 112 -2.09 -5.89 -16.12
C ASP A 112 -1.42 -7.24 -15.84
N GLY A 113 -1.06 -7.47 -14.57
CA GLY A 113 -0.51 -8.74 -14.13
C GLY A 113 -1.52 -9.89 -14.26
N LEU A 114 -2.74 -9.67 -13.78
CA LEU A 114 -3.82 -10.66 -13.86
C LEU A 114 -4.24 -10.93 -15.31
N GLN A 115 -4.26 -9.92 -16.16
CA GLN A 115 -4.56 -10.03 -17.59
C GLN A 115 -3.60 -11.00 -18.28
N LYS A 116 -2.29 -10.85 -18.04
CA LYS A 116 -1.27 -11.78 -18.57
C LYS A 116 -1.51 -13.23 -18.11
N VAL A 117 -1.85 -13.40 -16.84
CA VAL A 117 -2.14 -14.75 -16.30
C VAL A 117 -3.42 -15.31 -16.91
N CYS A 118 -4.45 -14.49 -17.14
CA CYS A 118 -5.67 -14.89 -17.83
C CYS A 118 -5.39 -15.31 -19.28
N ASP A 119 -4.56 -14.56 -20.01
CA ASP A 119 -4.21 -14.88 -21.39
C ASP A 119 -3.48 -16.23 -21.51
N ASP A 120 -2.66 -16.58 -20.53
CA ASP A 120 -2.00 -17.89 -20.46
C ASP A 120 -2.96 -19.01 -20.03
N GLU A 121 -3.92 -18.71 -19.15
CA GLU A 121 -4.93 -19.68 -18.71
C GLU A 121 -5.90 -20.04 -19.85
N CYS A 122 -6.34 -19.07 -20.67
CA CYS A 122 -7.22 -19.31 -21.81
C CYS A 122 -6.65 -20.33 -22.81
N LYS A 123 -5.33 -20.32 -23.03
CA LYS A 123 -4.65 -21.25 -23.96
C LYS A 123 -4.81 -22.72 -23.56
N LYS A 124 -5.07 -23.01 -22.28
CA LYS A 124 -5.26 -24.38 -21.77
C LYS A 124 -6.61 -24.97 -22.14
N PHE A 125 -7.57 -24.14 -22.55
CA PHE A 125 -8.96 -24.55 -22.78
C PHE A 125 -9.37 -24.52 -24.26
N ILE A 126 -8.40 -24.42 -25.17
CA ILE A 126 -8.63 -24.51 -26.61
C ILE A 126 -9.36 -25.82 -26.94
N GLY A 127 -10.36 -25.73 -27.82
CA GLY A 127 -11.24 -26.83 -28.22
C GLY A 127 -12.39 -27.12 -27.25
N ASN A 128 -12.46 -26.43 -26.10
CA ASN A 128 -13.53 -26.59 -25.10
C ASN A 128 -14.23 -25.26 -24.82
N VAL A 129 -15.34 -25.30 -24.07
CA VAL A 129 -15.94 -24.10 -23.46
C VAL A 129 -14.95 -23.42 -22.52
N GLN A 130 -14.88 -22.09 -22.60
CA GLN A 130 -13.85 -21.29 -21.92
C GLN A 130 -14.44 -20.27 -20.94
N VAL A 131 -15.66 -19.78 -21.16
CA VAL A 131 -16.22 -18.65 -20.39
C VAL A 131 -16.35 -18.97 -18.90
N MET A 132 -17.00 -20.08 -18.57
CA MET A 132 -17.19 -20.47 -17.16
C MET A 132 -15.88 -20.83 -16.47
N LYS A 133 -14.93 -21.40 -17.21
CA LYS A 133 -13.60 -21.72 -16.68
C LYS A 133 -12.84 -20.45 -16.32
N MET A 134 -12.89 -19.45 -17.18
CA MET A 134 -12.29 -18.14 -16.92
C MET A 134 -12.99 -17.40 -15.78
N LEU A 135 -14.32 -17.46 -15.71
CA LEU A 135 -15.06 -16.90 -14.58
C LEU A 135 -14.62 -17.54 -13.25
N HIS A 136 -14.58 -18.87 -13.20
CA HIS A 136 -14.16 -19.59 -12.00
C HIS A 136 -12.71 -19.26 -11.63
N PHE A 137 -11.81 -19.22 -12.62
CA PHE A 137 -10.41 -18.86 -12.41
C PHE A 137 -10.26 -17.47 -11.79
N VAL A 138 -10.89 -16.44 -12.39
CA VAL A 138 -10.81 -15.06 -11.90
C VAL A 138 -11.48 -14.91 -10.54
N ASN A 139 -12.64 -15.56 -10.34
CA ASN A 139 -13.35 -15.56 -9.07
C ASN A 139 -12.49 -16.16 -7.94
N LYS A 140 -11.88 -17.31 -8.20
CA LYS A 140 -10.98 -18.00 -7.28
C LYS A 140 -9.71 -17.19 -7.01
N PHE A 141 -9.13 -16.56 -8.02
CA PHE A 141 -8.00 -15.65 -7.85
C PHE A 141 -8.36 -14.54 -6.86
N LEU A 142 -9.53 -13.90 -7.02
CA LEU A 142 -9.96 -12.89 -6.06
C LEU A 142 -10.13 -13.50 -4.67
N GLU A 143 -10.68 -14.69 -4.49
CA GLU A 143 -10.81 -15.32 -3.16
C GLU A 143 -9.45 -15.61 -2.49
N ASP A 144 -8.51 -16.21 -3.24
CA ASP A 144 -7.21 -16.63 -2.74
C ASP A 144 -6.26 -15.44 -2.45
N HIS A 145 -6.40 -14.34 -3.20
CA HIS A 145 -5.54 -13.17 -3.10
C HIS A 145 -6.21 -12.01 -2.35
N LYS A 146 -6.26 -12.10 -1.01
CA LYS A 146 -6.87 -11.06 -0.15
C LYS A 146 -6.17 -9.71 -0.22
N LEU A 147 -4.85 -9.69 -0.44
CA LEU A 147 -4.05 -8.45 -0.43
C LEU A 147 -4.17 -7.60 -1.70
N CYS A 148 -4.96 -8.03 -2.70
CA CYS A 148 -5.18 -7.28 -3.94
C CYS A 148 -5.64 -5.82 -3.70
N VAL A 149 -6.44 -5.60 -2.65
CA VAL A 149 -7.01 -4.29 -2.27
C VAL A 149 -5.96 -3.26 -1.84
N CYS A 150 -4.78 -3.71 -1.39
CA CYS A 150 -3.66 -2.85 -0.98
C CYS A 150 -2.40 -3.09 -1.84
N SER A 151 -2.56 -3.66 -3.03
CA SER A 151 -1.45 -3.99 -3.95
C SER A 151 -0.56 -2.79 -4.29
N SER A 152 -1.15 -1.61 -4.49
CA SER A 152 -0.44 -0.35 -4.75
C SER A 152 0.40 0.11 -3.55
N GLU A 153 -0.17 0.03 -2.34
CA GLU A 153 0.54 0.36 -1.10
C GLU A 153 1.70 -0.63 -0.87
N ILE A 154 1.48 -1.93 -1.10
CA ILE A 154 2.55 -2.95 -0.98
C ILE A 154 3.69 -2.65 -1.95
N ALA A 155 3.37 -2.32 -3.21
CA ALA A 155 4.36 -1.96 -4.20
C ALA A 155 5.16 -0.72 -3.79
N TYR A 156 4.49 0.29 -3.22
CA TYR A 156 5.16 1.48 -2.70
C TYR A 156 6.08 1.15 -1.53
N VAL A 157 5.61 0.38 -0.53
CA VAL A 157 6.42 -0.02 0.62
C VAL A 157 7.69 -0.74 0.16
N LYS A 158 7.54 -1.72 -0.75
CA LYS A 158 8.67 -2.47 -1.30
C LYS A 158 9.69 -1.61 -2.04
N LYS A 159 9.22 -0.61 -2.79
CA LYS A 159 10.08 0.20 -3.67
C LYS A 159 10.71 1.39 -2.96
N GLU A 160 9.96 2.06 -2.09
CA GLU A 160 10.31 3.39 -1.58
C GLU A 160 10.70 3.38 -0.09
N LEU A 161 10.30 2.36 0.69
CA LEU A 161 10.56 2.34 2.14
C LEU A 161 11.57 1.27 2.56
N LEU A 162 11.53 0.10 1.92
CA LEU A 162 12.42 -1.01 2.24
C LEU A 162 13.77 -0.87 1.54
N LYS A 163 14.83 -1.23 2.26
CA LYS A 163 16.21 -1.39 1.76
C LYS A 163 16.51 -2.88 1.62
N ASP A 164 17.65 -3.21 1.01
CA ASP A 164 18.07 -4.60 0.78
C ASP A 164 18.25 -5.42 2.07
N CYS A 165 18.49 -4.76 3.21
CA CYS A 165 18.59 -5.42 4.52
C CYS A 165 17.22 -5.74 5.16
N ASP A 166 16.12 -5.28 4.59
CA ASP A 166 14.79 -5.49 5.14
C ASP A 166 14.10 -6.73 4.53
N GLU A 167 13.20 -7.35 5.29
CA GLU A 167 12.38 -8.46 4.81
C GLU A 167 10.90 -8.10 4.74
N VAL A 168 10.21 -8.59 3.71
CA VAL A 168 8.75 -8.52 3.61
C VAL A 168 8.16 -9.86 3.17
N LYS A 169 7.23 -10.38 3.96
CA LYS A 169 6.53 -11.65 3.69
C LYS A 169 5.04 -11.38 3.55
N LEU A 170 4.48 -11.72 2.39
CA LEU A 170 3.05 -11.55 2.07
C LEU A 170 2.31 -12.87 2.29
N ARG A 171 1.32 -12.88 3.17
CA ARG A 171 0.47 -14.05 3.44
C ARG A 171 -0.94 -13.78 2.92
N GLN A 172 -1.21 -14.25 1.70
CA GLN A 172 -2.48 -13.99 1.00
C GLN A 172 -3.69 -14.61 1.71
N LYS A 173 -3.59 -15.87 2.14
CA LYS A 173 -4.69 -16.61 2.80
C LYS A 173 -5.15 -15.96 4.10
N THR A 174 -4.21 -15.51 4.93
CA THR A 174 -4.48 -14.87 6.23
C THR A 174 -4.62 -13.35 6.14
N SER A 175 -4.51 -12.75 4.95
CA SER A 175 -4.57 -11.30 4.75
C SER A 175 -3.53 -10.54 5.59
N GLN A 176 -2.31 -11.07 5.66
CA GLN A 176 -1.24 -10.54 6.53
C GLN A 176 0.00 -10.12 5.74
N ILE A 177 0.63 -9.05 6.20
CA ILE A 177 1.90 -8.52 5.71
C ILE A 177 2.85 -8.48 6.91
N ILE A 178 3.95 -9.23 6.84
CA ILE A 178 4.98 -9.25 7.88
C ILE A 178 6.20 -8.52 7.36
N ILE A 179 6.65 -7.50 8.08
CA ILE A 179 7.78 -6.64 7.70
C ILE A 179 8.79 -6.68 8.83
N LYS A 180 10.04 -6.99 8.49
CA LYS A 180 11.19 -6.83 9.37
C LYS A 180 12.06 -5.73 8.78
N ALA A 181 12.00 -4.55 9.40
CA ALA A 181 12.85 -3.42 9.01
C ALA A 181 14.06 -3.33 9.94
N GLN A 182 15.21 -2.95 9.39
CA GLN A 182 16.47 -2.84 10.10
C GLN A 182 17.23 -1.55 9.77
N GLN A 183 17.90 -0.98 10.75
CA GLN A 183 18.88 0.09 10.56
C GLN A 183 19.99 -0.08 11.60
N GLU A 184 21.24 -0.12 11.14
CA GLU A 184 22.37 -0.54 11.97
C GLU A 184 22.07 -1.90 12.65
N LYS A 185 22.31 -1.99 13.96
CA LYS A 185 22.00 -3.17 14.78
C LYS A 185 20.57 -3.18 15.31
N TYR A 186 19.74 -2.19 14.97
CA TYR A 186 18.35 -2.09 15.42
C TYR A 186 17.37 -2.67 14.42
N PHE A 187 16.37 -3.41 14.90
CA PHE A 187 15.32 -3.97 14.06
C PHE A 187 13.94 -3.88 14.71
N LEU A 188 12.91 -3.85 13.86
CA LEU A 188 11.51 -3.97 14.25
C LEU A 188 10.84 -4.96 13.29
N ASN A 189 10.31 -6.05 13.85
CA ASN A 189 9.51 -7.03 13.15
C ASN A 189 8.05 -6.85 13.53
N PHE A 190 7.20 -6.51 12.57
CA PHE A 190 5.79 -6.24 12.81
C PHE A 190 4.91 -6.87 11.72
N LYS A 191 3.67 -7.13 12.10
CA LYS A 191 2.63 -7.74 11.28
C LYS A 191 1.47 -6.77 11.12
N LEU A 192 1.02 -6.59 9.89
CA LEU A 192 -0.19 -5.88 9.55
C LEU A 192 -1.22 -6.87 9.03
N THR A 193 -2.39 -6.92 9.67
CA THR A 193 -3.55 -7.70 9.18
C THR A 193 -4.51 -6.75 8.47
N ILE A 194 -4.80 -7.03 7.20
CA ILE A 194 -5.70 -6.22 6.37
C ILE A 194 -7.13 -6.75 6.54
N PRO A 195 -8.08 -5.92 7.01
CA PRO A 195 -9.48 -6.33 7.19
C PRO A 195 -10.17 -6.54 5.83
N GLU A 196 -11.29 -7.26 5.85
CA GLU A 196 -12.02 -7.64 4.63
C GLU A 196 -12.65 -6.44 3.90
N ASP A 197 -13.13 -5.46 4.66
CA ASP A 197 -13.78 -4.24 4.17
C ASP A 197 -12.80 -3.06 3.97
N TYR A 198 -11.49 -3.33 3.96
CA TYR A 198 -10.46 -2.31 3.73
C TYR A 198 -10.74 -1.49 2.45
N PRO A 199 -10.67 -0.15 2.49
CA PRO A 199 -10.12 0.71 3.55
C PRO A 199 -11.15 1.27 4.55
N LYS A 200 -12.37 0.73 4.67
CA LYS A 200 -13.35 1.22 5.65
C LYS A 200 -12.93 0.93 7.09
N THR A 201 -12.30 -0.22 7.33
CA THR A 201 -11.71 -0.58 8.62
C THR A 201 -10.19 -0.45 8.56
N GLN A 202 -9.59 0.01 9.67
CA GLN A 202 -8.14 0.17 9.78
C GLN A 202 -7.41 -1.17 9.81
N VAL A 203 -6.15 -1.17 9.36
CA VAL A 203 -5.25 -2.30 9.57
C VAL A 203 -5.01 -2.58 11.05
N GLN A 204 -4.88 -3.85 11.41
CA GLN A 204 -4.47 -4.26 12.75
C GLN A 204 -2.95 -4.43 12.79
N LEU A 205 -2.29 -3.76 13.73
CA LEU A 205 -0.85 -3.82 13.95
C LEU A 205 -0.53 -4.77 15.11
N GLU A 206 0.49 -5.58 14.94
CA GLU A 206 1.09 -6.38 16.00
C GLU A 206 2.61 -6.34 15.85
N ILE A 207 3.33 -5.96 16.92
CA ILE A 207 4.80 -6.03 16.95
C ILE A 207 5.19 -7.44 17.39
N ILE A 208 5.88 -8.17 16.52
CA ILE A 208 6.30 -9.56 16.76
C ILE A 208 7.59 -9.59 17.58
N ASP A 209 8.57 -8.77 17.19
CA ASP A 209 9.92 -8.80 17.79
C ASP A 209 10.63 -7.45 17.57
N HIS A 210 11.48 -7.04 18.52
CA HIS A 210 12.27 -5.82 18.46
C HIS A 210 13.43 -5.83 19.45
N ASN A 211 14.42 -4.99 19.19
CA ASN A 211 15.50 -4.69 20.14
C ASN A 211 15.59 -3.20 20.52
N PHE A 212 14.52 -2.44 20.26
CA PHE A 212 14.38 -1.07 20.75
C PHE A 212 14.03 -1.04 22.25
N PRO A 213 14.41 0.03 22.98
CA PRO A 213 13.92 0.29 24.33
C PRO A 213 12.40 0.24 24.42
N GLU A 214 11.87 -0.34 25.50
CA GLU A 214 10.43 -0.58 25.68
C GLU A 214 9.58 0.71 25.55
N LEU A 215 10.09 1.82 26.09
CA LEU A 215 9.45 3.14 25.96
C LEU A 215 9.17 3.52 24.49
N LEU A 216 10.10 3.21 23.59
CA LEU A 216 9.97 3.50 22.17
C LEU A 216 9.01 2.53 21.51
N LYS A 217 9.05 1.24 21.85
CA LYS A 217 8.11 0.25 21.33
C LYS A 217 6.66 0.62 21.65
N VAL A 218 6.36 0.99 22.90
CA VAL A 218 5.01 1.44 23.31
C VAL A 218 4.58 2.66 22.49
N ASN A 219 5.51 3.60 22.25
CA ASN A 219 5.21 4.77 21.44
C ASN A 219 5.00 4.43 19.95
N PHE A 220 5.81 3.52 19.39
CA PHE A 220 5.67 3.07 18.01
C PHE A 220 4.31 2.47 17.77
N GLU A 221 3.90 1.56 18.65
CA GLU A 221 2.61 0.89 18.60
C GLU A 221 1.45 1.88 18.72
N ALA A 222 1.43 2.70 19.77
CA ALA A 222 0.35 3.66 20.02
C ALA A 222 0.20 4.69 18.89
N GLN A 223 1.31 5.24 18.40
CA GLN A 223 1.29 6.25 17.34
C GLN A 223 0.91 5.64 15.98
N ALA A 224 1.34 4.41 15.70
CA ALA A 224 0.94 3.71 14.48
C ALA A 224 -0.55 3.38 14.47
N VAL A 225 -1.10 2.91 15.60
CA VAL A 225 -2.55 2.69 15.75
C VAL A 225 -3.31 4.00 15.57
N GLU A 226 -2.82 5.12 16.09
CA GLU A 226 -3.44 6.42 15.87
C GLU A 226 -3.39 6.86 14.39
N TYR A 227 -2.28 6.63 13.68
CA TYR A 227 -2.22 6.87 12.24
C TYR A 227 -3.22 6.03 11.46
N ALA A 228 -3.40 4.76 11.85
CA ALA A 228 -4.39 3.89 11.25
C ALA A 228 -5.81 4.40 11.51
N ARG A 229 -6.08 4.84 12.74
CA ARG A 229 -7.39 5.36 13.18
C ARG A 229 -7.78 6.62 12.41
N GLN A 230 -6.85 7.55 12.24
CA GLN A 230 -7.08 8.81 11.49
C GLN A 230 -7.42 8.60 10.01
N CYS A 231 -7.13 7.40 9.47
CA CYS A 231 -7.48 7.08 8.09
C CYS A 231 -8.92 6.60 7.94
N VAL A 232 -9.54 6.08 9.00
CA VAL A 232 -10.88 5.46 8.92
C VAL A 232 -11.91 6.10 9.85
N GLN A 233 -11.48 6.90 10.82
CA GLN A 233 -12.36 7.62 11.73
C GLN A 233 -12.25 9.13 11.55
N PRO A 234 -13.36 9.87 11.71
CA PRO A 234 -13.33 11.32 11.63
C PRO A 234 -12.43 11.94 12.71
N PRO A 235 -11.90 13.15 12.46
CA PRO A 235 -11.18 13.90 13.47
C PRO A 235 -12.03 14.13 14.72
N LEU A 236 -11.40 14.03 15.90
CA LEU A 236 -12.07 14.28 17.19
C LEU A 236 -12.61 15.72 17.31
N ARG A 237 -11.99 16.66 16.58
CA ARG A 237 -12.41 18.06 16.51
C ARG A 237 -12.58 18.42 15.04
N LYS A 238 -13.84 18.62 14.61
CA LYS A 238 -14.17 19.10 13.27
C LYS A 238 -14.01 20.61 13.22
N LYS A 239 -13.40 21.14 12.15
CA LYS A 239 -13.43 22.58 11.92
C LYS A 239 -14.73 22.96 11.19
N PRO A 240 -15.28 24.15 11.45
CA PRO A 240 -16.42 24.65 10.68
C PRO A 240 -16.05 24.69 9.19
N GLY A 241 -16.84 24.05 8.34
CA GLY A 241 -16.65 24.04 6.88
C GLY A 241 -15.81 22.87 6.31
N ASP A 242 -15.32 21.94 7.14
CA ASP A 242 -14.62 20.75 6.63
C ASP A 242 -15.58 19.85 5.81
N PRO A 243 -15.13 19.28 4.67
CA PRO A 243 -15.93 18.33 3.91
C PRO A 243 -16.24 17.06 4.72
N PRO A 244 -17.27 16.27 4.32
CA PRO A 244 -17.56 14.99 4.95
C PRO A 244 -16.32 14.09 4.94
N PHE A 245 -16.04 13.47 6.09
CA PHE A 245 -14.94 12.54 6.24
C PHE A 245 -15.14 11.32 5.32
N GLN A 246 -14.08 10.93 4.60
CA GLN A 246 -14.05 9.74 3.77
C GLN A 246 -12.92 8.82 4.22
N PRO A 247 -13.20 7.53 4.47
CA PRO A 247 -12.17 6.56 4.79
C PRO A 247 -11.12 6.48 3.67
N LYS A 248 -9.85 6.36 4.06
CA LYS A 248 -8.71 6.22 3.16
C LYS A 248 -7.81 5.06 3.58
N PRO A 249 -7.01 4.51 2.66
CA PRO A 249 -6.07 3.44 2.97
C PRO A 249 -5.14 3.81 4.14
N SER A 250 -5.04 2.91 5.12
CA SER A 250 -4.33 3.13 6.38
C SER A 250 -3.00 2.40 6.48
N MET A 251 -2.72 1.44 5.59
CA MET A 251 -1.49 0.63 5.64
C MET A 251 -0.25 1.47 5.38
N LEU A 252 -0.27 2.29 4.33
CA LEU A 252 0.88 3.08 3.93
C LEU A 252 1.29 4.13 4.99
N PRO A 253 0.37 4.91 5.61
CA PRO A 253 0.72 5.81 6.72
C PRO A 253 1.41 5.10 7.88
N VAL A 254 0.91 3.91 8.26
CA VAL A 254 1.51 3.09 9.33
C VAL A 254 2.93 2.67 8.95
N CYS A 255 3.13 2.15 7.74
CA CYS A 255 4.45 1.75 7.25
C CYS A 255 5.43 2.92 7.15
N LYS A 256 4.99 4.09 6.68
CA LYS A 256 5.83 5.30 6.60
C LYS A 256 6.36 5.71 7.97
N TYR A 257 5.51 5.67 8.98
CA TYR A 257 5.90 5.97 10.35
C TYR A 257 6.85 4.90 10.91
N LEU A 258 6.44 3.63 10.94
CA LEU A 258 7.22 2.58 11.58
C LEU A 258 8.56 2.34 10.88
N ILE A 259 8.58 2.32 9.55
CA ILE A 259 9.82 2.09 8.79
C ILE A 259 10.62 3.38 8.74
N GLY A 260 10.05 4.45 8.16
CA GLY A 260 10.78 5.68 7.87
C GLY A 260 11.13 6.50 9.11
N GLU A 261 10.13 6.88 9.91
CA GLU A 261 10.33 7.78 11.05
C GLU A 261 10.92 7.09 12.27
N CYS A 262 10.61 5.81 12.50
CA CYS A 262 11.11 5.06 13.64
C CYS A 262 12.39 4.27 13.29
N VAL A 263 12.28 3.19 12.52
CA VAL A 263 13.39 2.25 12.32
C VAL A 263 14.56 2.89 11.57
N LYS A 264 14.30 3.58 10.45
CA LYS A 264 15.37 4.15 9.62
C LYS A 264 16.00 5.42 10.21
N ASN A 265 15.32 6.09 11.15
CA ASN A 265 15.74 7.39 11.65
C ASN A 265 16.22 7.38 13.11
N TYR A 266 15.54 6.67 14.03
CA TYR A 266 15.89 6.72 15.45
C TYR A 266 17.30 6.20 15.79
N PRO A 267 17.80 5.10 15.19
CA PRO A 267 19.19 4.66 15.37
C PRO A 267 20.24 5.70 14.96
N LEU A 268 19.89 6.58 14.01
CA LEU A 268 20.77 7.62 13.51
C LEU A 268 20.62 8.94 14.27
N GLN A 269 19.65 9.02 15.18
CA GLN A 269 19.31 10.26 15.85
C GLN A 269 20.35 10.63 16.91
N LYS A 270 20.84 11.87 16.82
CA LYS A 270 21.75 12.47 17.78
C LYS A 270 20.98 13.30 18.81
N CYS A 271 21.45 13.29 20.04
CA CYS A 271 20.90 14.10 21.12
C CYS A 271 21.11 15.59 20.77
N PRO A 272 20.07 16.43 20.80
CA PRO A 272 20.22 17.86 20.49
C PRO A 272 21.11 18.64 21.46
N MET A 273 21.53 18.04 22.59
CA MET A 273 22.35 18.71 23.60
C MET A 273 23.83 18.33 23.52
N CYS A 274 24.14 17.03 23.41
CA CYS A 274 25.52 16.54 23.38
C CYS A 274 25.98 16.08 21.99
N PHE A 275 25.07 16.03 21.01
CA PHE A 275 25.31 15.58 19.63
C PHE A 275 25.82 14.14 19.46
N CYS A 276 25.89 13.36 20.53
CA CYS A 276 26.11 11.92 20.48
C CYS A 276 24.83 11.16 20.10
N TYR A 277 24.96 9.96 19.53
CA TYR A 277 23.83 9.07 19.29
C TYR A 277 23.07 8.79 20.58
N VAL A 278 21.74 8.89 20.52
CA VAL A 278 20.88 8.67 21.69
C VAL A 278 20.74 7.19 22.01
N LEU A 279 20.66 6.37 20.95
CA LEU A 279 20.61 4.93 21.06
C LEU A 279 22.04 4.35 21.13
N PRO A 280 22.30 3.35 21.99
CA PRO A 280 23.59 2.67 22.01
C PRO A 280 23.86 1.95 20.69
N GLN A 281 25.13 1.78 20.32
CA GLN A 281 25.46 1.11 19.06
C GLN A 281 25.13 -0.39 19.07
N ASN A 282 25.10 -1.01 20.25
CA ASN A 282 24.90 -2.45 20.46
C ASN A 282 23.66 -2.74 21.32
N PRO A 283 22.44 -2.75 20.78
CA PRO A 283 21.28 -3.26 21.52
C PRO A 283 21.38 -4.77 21.77
N PRO A 284 20.90 -5.33 22.91
CA PRO A 284 20.22 -4.66 24.03
C PRO A 284 21.18 -4.38 25.21
N GLU A 285 22.29 -3.67 24.98
CA GLU A 285 23.21 -3.29 26.05
C GLU A 285 22.49 -2.45 27.13
N GLU A 286 22.75 -2.78 28.41
CA GLU A 286 22.20 -2.04 29.54
C GLU A 286 22.73 -0.60 29.53
N VAL A 287 21.81 0.34 29.45
CA VAL A 287 22.16 1.77 29.41
C VAL A 287 22.10 2.33 30.82
N SER A 288 23.14 3.06 31.23
CA SER A 288 23.13 3.78 32.52
C SER A 288 21.94 4.73 32.61
N LYS A 289 21.47 5.00 33.84
CA LYS A 289 20.33 5.93 34.08
C LYS A 289 20.51 7.29 33.40
N GLU A 290 21.76 7.76 33.27
CA GLU A 290 22.07 9.04 32.63
C GLU A 290 21.88 9.01 31.12
N LYS A 291 22.23 7.90 30.48
CA LYS A 291 22.13 7.71 29.03
C LYS A 291 20.80 7.10 28.61
N GLN A 292 19.89 6.83 29.56
CA GLN A 292 18.55 6.36 29.23
C GLN A 292 17.86 7.31 28.25
N VAL A 293 17.17 6.72 27.28
CA VAL A 293 16.49 7.45 26.22
C VAL A 293 15.21 8.10 26.74
N GLU A 294 15.05 9.39 26.47
CA GLU A 294 13.81 10.13 26.70
C GLU A 294 13.29 10.66 25.36
N ARG A 295 11.99 10.49 25.12
CA ARG A 295 11.30 11.02 23.95
C ARG A 295 10.42 12.18 24.35
N VAL A 296 10.63 13.34 23.74
CA VAL A 296 9.75 14.51 23.93
C VAL A 296 8.61 14.50 22.90
N TYR A 297 7.51 15.22 23.17
CA TYR A 297 6.32 15.22 22.30
C TYR A 297 6.59 15.67 20.86
N CYS A 298 7.62 16.48 20.63
CA CYS A 298 8.01 16.87 19.27
C CYS A 298 8.75 15.76 18.49
N GLY A 299 8.85 14.54 19.04
CA GLY A 299 9.43 13.35 18.41
C GLY A 299 10.95 13.22 18.51
N HIS A 300 11.64 14.19 19.12
CA HIS A 300 13.09 14.15 19.26
C HIS A 300 13.51 13.32 20.47
N LEU A 301 14.64 12.61 20.33
CA LEU A 301 15.22 11.79 21.39
C LEU A 301 16.35 12.54 22.11
N TYR A 302 16.45 12.33 23.42
CA TYR A 302 17.47 12.89 24.30
C TYR A 302 18.01 11.83 25.25
N HIS A 303 19.25 11.99 25.70
CA HIS A 303 19.69 11.33 26.92
C HIS A 303 18.99 11.96 28.13
N HIS A 304 18.63 11.14 29.11
CA HIS A 304 17.97 11.58 30.33
C HIS A 304 18.74 12.71 31.04
N SER A 305 20.05 12.55 31.25
CA SER A 305 20.89 13.56 31.90
C SER A 305 20.95 14.88 31.13
N CYS A 306 21.04 14.80 29.80
CA CYS A 306 21.07 15.94 28.90
C CYS A 306 19.77 16.74 28.95
N LEU A 307 18.62 16.05 28.87
CA LEU A 307 17.31 16.69 28.96
C LEU A 307 17.10 17.29 30.35
N ALA A 308 17.43 16.56 31.41
CA ALA A 308 17.33 17.03 32.79
C ALA A 308 18.15 18.29 33.04
N ALA A 309 19.39 18.35 32.53
CA ALA A 309 20.25 19.51 32.63
C ALA A 309 19.69 20.70 31.83
N TYR A 310 19.20 20.46 30.62
CA TYR A 310 18.61 21.50 29.77
C TYR A 310 17.36 22.12 30.40
N MET A 311 16.47 21.30 30.96
CA MET A 311 15.23 21.76 31.59
C MET A 311 15.46 22.58 32.86
N LYS A 312 16.64 22.50 33.49
CA LYS A 312 17.01 23.21 34.73
C LYS A 312 17.79 24.51 34.51
N LYS A 313 18.24 24.81 33.29
CA LYS A 313 19.00 26.04 32.96
C LYS A 313 18.08 27.08 32.32
N PRO A 314 18.33 28.40 32.42
CA PRO A 314 17.61 29.41 31.64
C PRO A 314 17.94 29.31 30.13
N PRO A 315 17.18 29.97 29.24
CA PRO A 315 15.97 30.75 29.48
C PRO A 315 14.73 29.86 29.70
N PHE A 316 13.79 30.33 30.53
CA PHE A 316 12.50 29.65 30.80
C PHE A 316 11.31 30.33 30.11
N ILE A 317 11.47 31.58 29.66
CA ILE A 317 10.43 32.42 29.05
C ILE A 317 9.76 31.70 27.88
N GLY A 318 8.42 31.64 27.88
CA GLY A 318 7.62 30.95 26.86
C GLY A 318 7.69 29.41 26.91
N GLY A 319 8.36 28.86 27.92
CA GLY A 319 8.62 27.43 28.06
C GLY A 319 9.84 26.97 27.27
N LYS A 320 10.41 25.84 27.70
CA LYS A 320 11.59 25.26 27.05
C LYS A 320 11.29 24.83 25.63
N LYS A 321 12.06 25.32 24.66
CA LYS A 321 11.97 24.95 23.24
C LYS A 321 12.97 23.85 22.91
N CYS A 322 12.60 22.95 22.01
CA CYS A 322 13.49 21.93 21.46
C CYS A 322 14.56 22.60 20.60
N PRO A 323 15.86 22.43 20.88
CA PRO A 323 16.92 23.02 20.05
C PRO A 323 16.90 22.55 18.60
N ALA A 324 16.39 21.33 18.34
CA ALA A 324 16.36 20.77 16.99
C ALA A 324 15.20 21.28 16.11
N CYS A 325 14.04 21.63 16.70
CA CYS A 325 12.84 21.96 15.92
C CYS A 325 12.06 23.19 16.40
N GLY A 326 12.53 23.89 17.45
CA GLY A 326 11.92 25.11 17.97
C GLY A 326 10.57 24.93 18.69
N LYS A 327 9.93 23.75 18.60
CA LYS A 327 8.66 23.45 19.29
C LYS A 327 8.87 23.40 20.80
N ARG A 328 7.85 23.82 21.57
CA ARG A 328 7.86 23.72 23.03
C ARG A 328 7.97 22.25 23.46
N ILE A 329 8.90 21.97 24.37
CA ILE A 329 9.08 20.68 25.01
C ILE A 329 7.96 20.53 26.04
N PHE A 330 7.16 19.50 25.82
CA PHE A 330 6.32 18.92 26.85
C PHE A 330 6.96 17.59 27.24
N HIS A 331 6.94 17.24 28.52
CA HIS A 331 7.43 15.95 29.01
C HIS A 331 6.79 15.65 30.37
N GLU A 332 6.44 14.38 30.62
CA GLU A 332 5.72 14.00 31.83
C GLU A 332 6.55 14.23 33.11
N LYS A 333 7.85 13.89 33.06
CA LYS A 333 8.77 14.05 34.20
C LYS A 333 9.11 15.52 34.53
N TRP A 334 8.85 16.47 33.61
CA TRP A 334 9.22 17.89 33.78
C TRP A 334 8.01 18.83 33.58
N LYS A 335 6.91 18.57 34.29
CA LYS A 335 5.71 19.42 34.35
C LYS A 335 5.92 20.61 35.32
N ILE A 336 6.87 21.50 35.02
CA ILE A 336 7.15 22.69 35.85
C ILE A 336 6.80 23.96 35.04
N THR A 337 6.13 24.92 35.66
CA THR A 337 5.85 26.21 35.01
C THR A 337 7.13 27.02 34.82
N PRO A 338 7.24 27.84 33.76
CA PRO A 338 8.40 28.71 33.55
C PRO A 338 8.78 29.54 34.79
N GLU A 339 7.78 30.14 35.44
CA GLU A 339 7.95 30.96 36.65
C GLU A 339 8.56 30.16 37.81
N LEU A 340 8.07 28.94 38.05
CA LEU A 340 8.59 28.08 39.12
C LEU A 340 10.00 27.56 38.80
N ALA A 341 10.29 27.28 37.52
CA ALA A 341 11.62 26.88 37.09
C ALA A 341 12.63 28.02 37.26
N GLU A 342 12.23 29.25 36.94
CA GLU A 342 13.02 30.46 37.10
C GLU A 342 13.29 30.77 38.58
N ALA A 343 12.26 30.74 39.43
CA ALA A 343 12.41 30.95 40.87
C ALA A 343 13.36 29.92 41.51
N ARG A 344 13.22 28.63 41.14
CA ARG A 344 14.13 27.56 41.63
C ARG A 344 15.55 27.76 41.16
N TRP A 345 15.75 28.18 39.90
CA TRP A 345 17.07 28.44 39.38
C TRP A 345 17.71 29.66 40.04
N ALA A 346 16.97 30.76 40.22
CA ALA A 346 17.44 31.97 40.88
C ALA A 346 17.82 31.71 42.34
N HIS A 347 17.01 30.96 43.09
CA HIS A 347 17.33 30.55 44.46
C HIS A 347 18.58 29.66 44.50
N LYS A 348 18.75 28.75 43.54
CA LYS A 348 19.97 27.94 43.46
C LYS A 348 21.20 28.82 43.21
N GLN A 349 21.11 29.76 42.28
CA GLN A 349 22.21 30.68 41.96
C GLN A 349 22.56 31.59 43.14
N ALA A 350 21.56 32.09 43.90
CA ALA A 350 21.81 32.87 45.11
C ALA A 350 22.61 32.05 46.15
N ARG A 351 22.18 30.82 46.42
CA ARG A 351 22.89 29.92 47.33
C ARG A 351 24.30 29.56 46.84
N ASP A 352 24.47 29.33 45.54
CA ASP A 352 25.78 29.02 44.96
C ASP A 352 26.74 30.22 45.13
N ARG A 353 26.25 31.46 45.00
CA ARG A 353 27.04 32.69 45.26
C ARG A 353 27.40 32.84 46.74
N GLU A 354 26.45 32.63 47.66
CA GLU A 354 26.72 32.65 49.10
C GLU A 354 27.80 31.64 49.49
N LEU A 355 27.76 30.43 48.92
CA LEU A 355 28.77 29.40 49.16
C LEU A 355 30.14 29.77 48.57
N GLU A 356 30.17 30.47 47.45
CA GLU A 356 31.40 30.95 46.82
C GLU A 356 32.02 32.09 47.65
N GLU A 357 31.21 33.02 48.16
CA GLU A 357 31.64 34.07 49.09
C GLU A 357 32.22 33.48 50.39
N VAL A 358 31.59 32.44 50.96
CA VAL A 358 32.13 31.74 52.13
C VAL A 358 33.46 31.06 51.83
N LYS A 359 33.61 30.46 50.64
CA LYS A 359 34.88 29.84 50.24
C LYS A 359 35.99 30.86 50.05
N ASP A 360 35.68 32.00 49.43
CA ASP A 360 36.62 33.10 49.24
C ASP A 360 37.06 33.71 50.58
N PHE A 361 36.14 33.82 51.54
CA PHE A 361 36.46 34.24 52.90
C PHE A 361 37.38 33.25 53.66
N MET A 362 37.34 31.96 53.32
CA MET A 362 38.15 30.92 53.97
C MET A 362 39.49 30.63 53.27
N ALA A 363 39.74 31.19 52.09
CA ALA A 363 40.98 31.09 51.34
C ALA A 363 41.95 32.22 51.71
#